data_AF-Q49ZN4-F1
#
_entry.id   AF-Q49ZN4-F1
#
_cell.length_a   1.000
_cell.length_b   1.000
_cell.length_c   1.000
_cell.angle_alpha   90.00
_cell.angle_beta   90.00
_cell.angle_gamma   90.00
#
_symmetry.space_group_name_H-M   'P 1'
#
loop_
_entity.id
_entity.type
_entity.pdbx_description
1 polymer ?
#
loop_
_entity_poly.entity_id
_entity_poly.type
_entity_poly.pdbx_seq_one_letter_code
_entity_poly.pdbx_strand_id
1 'polypeptide(L)'
;MYHLEFHNLEKRITKLLNLIEIYKFAYVTNHKKKLQYKQDVHDFIEQEYTEFKQDALYQLSLFHYNYFTFLSNQMEQPLDELTIGNTTKHIELIQQRLMHIHQVLSYYL
;
A
#
# COMPACT_ATOMS: atom_id res chain seq x y z
N MET A 1 -8.60 -15.52 17.84
CA MET A 1 -9.29 -14.63 16.88
C MET A 1 -8.42 -13.43 16.52
N TYR A 2 -7.94 -12.62 17.48
CA TYR A 2 -7.05 -11.47 17.22
C TYR A 2 -5.78 -11.75 16.40
N HIS A 3 -5.10 -12.89 16.61
CA HIS A 3 -3.90 -13.23 15.83
C HIS A 3 -4.21 -13.49 14.34
N LEU A 4 -5.39 -14.04 14.02
CA LEU A 4 -5.76 -14.33 12.64
C LEU A 4 -6.00 -13.02 11.87
N GLU A 5 -6.66 -12.04 12.49
CA GLU A 5 -6.88 -10.72 11.88
C GLU A 5 -5.57 -9.99 11.62
N PHE A 6 -4.61 -10.05 12.54
CA PHE A 6 -3.29 -9.44 12.34
C PHE A 6 -2.46 -10.15 11.27
N HIS A 7 -2.52 -11.48 11.18
CA HIS A 7 -1.91 -12.20 10.04
C HIS A 7 -2.59 -11.87 8.70
N ASN A 8 -3.92 -11.68 8.69
CA ASN A 8 -4.62 -11.27 7.47
C ASN A 8 -4.22 -9.86 7.04
N LEU A 9 -4.13 -8.93 7.99
CA LEU A 9 -3.66 -7.58 7.75
C LEU A 9 -2.21 -7.56 7.25
N GLU A 10 -1.33 -8.36 7.84
CA GLU A 10 0.06 -8.50 7.43
C GLU A 10 0.16 -8.98 5.97
N LYS A 11 -0.60 -10.02 5.60
CA LYS A 11 -0.67 -10.50 4.21
C LYS A 11 -1.14 -9.44 3.23
N ARG A 12 -2.18 -8.66 3.59
CA ARG A 12 -2.71 -7.56 2.76
C ARG A 12 -1.64 -6.48 2.53
N ILE A 13 -0.96 -6.06 3.59
CA ILE A 13 0.14 -5.09 3.54
C ILE A 13 1.31 -5.60 2.69
N THR A 14 1.73 -6.85 2.91
CA THR A 14 2.82 -7.50 2.15
C THR A 14 2.50 -7.57 0.66
N LYS A 15 1.25 -7.89 0.30
CA LYS A 15 0.80 -7.89 -1.09
C LYS A 15 0.94 -6.51 -1.74
N LEU A 16 0.51 -5.45 -1.05
CA LEU A 16 0.65 -4.08 -1.56
C LEU A 16 2.12 -3.65 -1.67
N LEU A 17 2.97 -4.00 -0.70
CA LEU A 17 4.42 -3.75 -0.79
C LEU A 17 5.04 -4.38 -2.03
N ASN A 18 4.68 -5.62 -2.35
CA ASN A 18 5.17 -6.31 -3.54
C ASN A 18 4.71 -5.64 -4.84
N LEU A 19 3.45 -5.19 -4.91
CA LEU A 19 2.94 -4.47 -6.08
C LEU A 19 3.70 -3.15 -6.30
N ILE A 20 3.93 -2.40 -5.21
CA ILE A 20 4.70 -1.15 -5.26
C ILE A 20 6.15 -1.41 -5.70
N GLU A 21 6.78 -2.47 -5.21
CA GLU A 21 8.16 -2.83 -5.61
C GLU A 21 8.25 -3.20 -7.09
N ILE A 22 7.30 -3.99 -7.60
CA ILE A 22 7.24 -4.34 -9.04
C ILE A 22 7.07 -3.08 -9.89
N TYR A 23 6.19 -2.16 -9.47
CA TYR A 23 6.00 -0.90 -10.16
C TYR A 23 7.26 -0.02 -10.10
N LYS A 24 7.89 0.12 -8.93
CA LYS A 24 9.16 0.87 -8.75
C LYS A 24 10.24 0.33 -9.68
N PHE A 25 10.43 -1.00 -9.71
CA PHE A 25 11.37 -1.65 -10.61
C PHE A 25 11.06 -1.30 -12.07
N ALA A 26 9.80 -1.48 -12.49
CA ALA A 26 9.37 -1.21 -13.85
C ALA A 26 9.54 0.27 -14.24
N TYR A 27 9.37 1.20 -13.30
CA TYR A 27 9.62 2.61 -13.52
C TYR A 27 11.11 2.88 -13.73
N VAL A 28 11.97 2.38 -12.83
CA VAL A 28 13.43 2.57 -12.88
C VAL A 28 14.04 1.97 -14.16
N THR A 29 13.56 0.81 -14.60
CA THR A 29 14.06 0.16 -15.82
C THR A 29 13.33 0.59 -17.09
N ASN A 30 12.40 1.55 -17.01
CA ASN A 30 11.49 1.95 -18.10
C ASN A 30 10.84 0.74 -18.80
N HIS A 31 10.36 -0.23 -18.01
CA HIS A 31 9.77 -1.45 -18.51
C HIS A 31 8.47 -1.19 -19.27
N LYS A 32 8.23 -1.96 -20.34
CA LYS A 32 7.06 -1.82 -21.23
C LYS A 32 5.70 -1.92 -20.51
N LYS A 33 5.64 -2.61 -19.38
CA LYS A 33 4.42 -2.81 -18.58
C LYS A 33 4.28 -1.82 -17.42
N LYS A 34 5.08 -0.75 -17.33
CA LYS A 34 5.02 0.20 -16.20
C LYS A 34 3.61 0.74 -15.93
N LEU A 35 2.86 1.07 -16.98
CA LEU A 35 1.48 1.57 -16.89
C LEU A 35 0.53 0.52 -16.33
N GLN A 36 0.72 -0.75 -16.72
CA GLN A 36 -0.07 -1.86 -16.17
C GLN A 36 0.21 -2.02 -14.67
N TYR A 37 1.48 -2.07 -14.27
CA TYR A 37 1.82 -2.25 -12.85
C TYR A 37 1.39 -1.07 -11.99
N LYS A 38 1.37 0.15 -12.55
CA LYS A 38 0.77 1.31 -11.91
C LYS A 38 -0.72 1.07 -11.66
N GLN A 39 -1.45 0.65 -12.68
CA GLN A 39 -2.87 0.36 -12.58
C GLN A 39 -3.13 -0.76 -11.55
N ASP A 40 -2.33 -1.82 -11.56
CA ASP A 40 -2.44 -2.93 -10.60
C ASP A 40 -2.32 -2.44 -9.13
N VAL A 41 -1.44 -1.45 -8.87
CA VAL A 41 -1.31 -0.82 -7.54
C VAL A 41 -2.57 -0.02 -7.20
N HIS A 42 -3.09 0.80 -8.13
CA HIS A 42 -4.28 1.62 -7.88
C HIS A 42 -5.53 0.76 -7.65
N ASP A 43 -5.76 -0.23 -8.52
CA ASP A 43 -6.90 -1.13 -8.43
C ASP A 43 -6.91 -1.86 -7.09
N PHE A 44 -5.72 -2.31 -6.64
CA PHE A 44 -5.59 -2.96 -5.34
C PHE A 44 -5.89 -2.00 -4.18
N ILE A 45 -5.37 -0.77 -4.21
CA ILE A 45 -5.63 0.24 -3.16
C ILE A 45 -7.12 0.58 -3.09
N GLU A 46 -7.76 0.79 -4.23
CA GLU A 46 -9.19 1.12 -4.31
C GLU A 46 -10.06 -0.03 -3.78
N GLN A 47 -9.74 -1.26 -4.16
CA GLN A 47 -10.42 -2.45 -3.65
C GLN A 47 -10.26 -2.56 -2.13
N GLU A 48 -9.03 -2.50 -1.61
CA GLU A 48 -8.78 -2.59 -0.16
C GLU A 48 -9.46 -1.47 0.61
N TYR A 49 -9.39 -0.23 0.13
CA TYR A 49 -10.05 0.92 0.76
C TYR A 49 -11.56 0.69 0.88
N THR A 50 -12.17 0.19 -0.20
CA THR A 50 -13.60 -0.10 -0.26
C THR A 50 -13.98 -1.22 0.71
N GLU A 51 -13.24 -2.34 0.71
CA GLU A 51 -13.44 -3.45 1.64
C GLU A 51 -13.33 -3.00 3.11
N PHE A 52 -12.27 -2.26 3.46
CA PHE A 52 -12.07 -1.76 4.82
C PHE A 52 -13.20 -0.83 5.28
N LYS A 53 -13.74 -0.03 4.36
CA LYS A 53 -14.83 0.88 4.66
C LYS A 53 -16.17 0.16 4.81
N GLN A 54 -16.45 -0.82 3.95
CA GLN A 54 -17.71 -1.59 3.98
C GLN A 54 -17.82 -2.45 5.24
N ASP A 55 -16.75 -3.16 5.59
CA ASP A 55 -16.72 -4.07 6.74
C ASP A 55 -16.28 -3.38 8.05
N ALA A 56 -16.08 -2.06 8.00
CA ALA A 56 -15.59 -1.23 9.12
C ALA A 56 -14.31 -1.78 9.78
N LEU A 57 -13.44 -2.46 9.01
CA LEU A 57 -12.23 -3.12 9.53
C LEU A 57 -11.27 -2.13 10.21
N TYR A 58 -11.32 -0.86 9.81
CA TYR A 58 -10.55 0.22 10.43
C TYR A 58 -10.82 0.40 11.94
N GLN A 59 -11.95 -0.10 12.46
CA GLN A 59 -12.30 -0.03 13.88
C GLN A 59 -11.74 -1.19 14.70
N LEU A 60 -11.18 -2.23 14.06
CA LEU A 60 -10.76 -3.46 14.74
C LEU A 60 -9.51 -3.29 15.61
N SER A 61 -8.56 -2.46 15.17
CA SER A 61 -7.38 -2.12 15.96
C SER A 61 -6.66 -0.88 15.42
N LEU A 62 -5.69 -0.38 16.20
CA LEU A 62 -4.82 0.70 15.76
C LEU A 62 -4.03 0.34 14.48
N PHE A 63 -3.63 -0.92 14.31
CA PHE A 63 -2.95 -1.37 13.08
C PHE A 63 -3.86 -1.27 11.85
N HIS A 64 -5.12 -1.68 11.98
CA HIS A 64 -6.10 -1.56 10.90
C HIS A 64 -6.39 -0.09 10.58
N TYR A 65 -6.51 0.75 11.62
CA TYR A 65 -6.70 2.19 11.44
C TYR A 65 -5.52 2.85 10.72
N ASN A 66 -4.28 2.52 11.10
CA ASN A 66 -3.07 3.05 10.47
C ASN A 66 -2.98 2.65 8.99
N TYR A 67 -3.27 1.38 8.68
CA TYR A 67 -3.31 0.91 7.30
C TYR A 67 -4.43 1.58 6.51
N PHE A 68 -5.64 1.70 7.08
CA PHE A 68 -6.75 2.40 6.43
C PHE A 68 -6.44 3.88 6.16
N THR A 69 -5.75 4.55 7.09
CA THR A 69 -5.31 5.93 6.91
C THR A 69 -4.26 6.02 5.79
N PHE A 70 -3.36 5.04 5.69
CA PHE A 70 -2.46 4.94 4.54
C PHE A 70 -3.24 4.81 3.22
N LEU A 71 -4.21 3.89 3.14
CA LEU A 71 -5.05 3.70 1.95
C LEU A 71 -5.80 4.99 1.58
N SER A 72 -6.41 5.64 2.57
CA SER A 72 -7.14 6.91 2.40
C SER A 72 -6.25 8.00 1.79
N ASN A 73 -5.03 8.15 2.31
CA ASN A 73 -4.07 9.10 1.77
C ASN A 73 -3.70 8.78 0.31
N GLN A 74 -3.67 7.50 -0.08
CA GLN A 74 -3.38 7.09 -1.45
C GLN A 74 -4.58 7.27 -2.39
N MET A 75 -5.81 7.32 -1.88
CA MET A 75 -6.98 7.73 -2.67
C MET A 75 -6.95 9.23 -2.97
N GLU A 76 -6.51 10.05 -2.02
CA GLU A 76 -6.39 11.51 -2.20
C GLU A 76 -5.15 11.91 -3.03
N GLN A 77 -4.04 11.23 -2.79
CA GLN A 77 -2.76 11.46 -3.43
C GLN A 77 -2.22 10.12 -3.96
N PRO A 78 -2.71 9.70 -5.15
CA PRO A 78 -2.29 8.46 -5.77
C PRO A 78 -0.79 8.44 -6.06
N LEU A 79 -0.27 7.22 -6.13
CA LEU A 79 1.10 6.92 -6.51
C LEU A 79 1.32 7.24 -8.01
N ASP A 80 1.43 8.53 -8.30
CA ASP A 80 1.53 9.09 -9.64
C ASP A 80 2.95 9.58 -9.95
N GLU A 81 3.25 9.62 -11.24
CA GLU A 81 4.48 10.24 -11.72
C GLU A 81 4.39 11.76 -11.48
N LEU A 82 5.37 12.33 -10.77
CA LEU A 82 5.42 13.76 -10.55
C LEU A 82 5.77 14.47 -11.87
N THR A 83 4.98 15.48 -12.23
CA THR A 83 5.20 16.32 -13.43
C THR A 83 6.53 17.06 -13.40
N ILE A 84 7.04 17.40 -12.21
CA ILE A 84 8.36 17.99 -11.99
C ILE A 84 8.94 17.38 -10.70
N GLY A 85 9.91 16.47 -10.80
CA GLY A 85 10.56 15.88 -9.61
C GLY A 85 11.08 14.46 -9.81
N ASN A 86 11.63 13.89 -8.73
CA ASN A 86 12.16 12.53 -8.69
C ASN A 86 11.05 11.55 -8.26
N THR A 87 10.23 11.14 -9.23
CA THR A 87 9.15 10.15 -9.05
C THR A 87 9.62 8.89 -8.31
N THR A 88 10.85 8.42 -8.55
CA THR A 88 11.42 7.29 -7.80
C THR A 88 11.51 7.55 -6.30
N LYS A 89 11.93 8.76 -5.89
CA LYS A 89 11.93 9.15 -4.46
C LYS A 89 10.52 9.22 -3.88
N HIS A 90 9.55 9.68 -4.67
CA HIS A 90 8.16 9.73 -4.23
C HIS A 90 7.60 8.32 -3.97
N ILE A 91 7.79 7.40 -4.92
CA ILE A 91 7.42 5.99 -4.79
C ILE A 91 8.12 5.37 -3.58
N GLU A 92 9.41 5.66 -3.39
CA GLU A 92 10.19 5.15 -2.26
C GLU A 92 9.68 5.67 -0.91
N LEU A 93 9.26 6.93 -0.80
CA LEU A 93 8.66 7.47 0.41
C LEU A 93 7.33 6.78 0.74
N ILE A 94 6.47 6.55 -0.26
CA ILE A 94 5.21 5.82 -0.08
C ILE A 94 5.49 4.40 0.40
N GLN A 95 6.42 3.71 -0.27
CA GLN A 95 6.84 2.36 0.09
C GLN A 95 7.39 2.29 1.52
N GLN A 96 8.24 3.24 1.92
CA GLN A 96 8.80 3.31 3.28
C GLN A 96 7.72 3.51 4.34
N ARG A 97 6.72 4.35 4.08
CA ARG A 97 5.58 4.54 4.99
C ARG A 97 4.81 3.24 5.19
N LEU A 98 4.53 2.52 4.11
CA LEU A 98 3.85 1.23 4.19
C LEU A 98 4.71 0.16 4.89
N MET A 99 6.01 0.14 4.60
CA MET A 99 6.96 -0.78 5.21
C MET A 99 7.09 -0.54 6.72
N HIS A 100 7.01 0.71 7.17
CA HIS A 100 6.96 1.01 8.59
C HIS A 100 5.72 0.41 9.27
N ILE A 101 4.53 0.55 8.66
CA ILE A 101 3.30 -0.07 9.18
C ILE A 101 3.46 -1.59 9.25
N HIS A 102 4.03 -2.21 8.20
CA HIS A 102 4.33 -3.64 8.15
C HIS A 102 5.28 -4.09 9.27
N GLN A 103 6.37 -3.37 9.49
CA GLN A 103 7.36 -3.70 10.51
C GLN A 103 6.79 -3.62 11.93
N VAL A 104 6.02 -2.57 12.22
CA VAL A 104 5.39 -2.40 13.55
C VAL A 104 4.37 -3.53 13.78
N LEU A 105 3.60 -3.91 12.75
CA LEU A 105 2.69 -5.05 12.83
C LEU A 105 3.44 -6.38 13.01
N SER A 106 4.51 -6.60 12.26
CA SER A 106 5.31 -7.83 12.29
C SER A 106 6.04 -8.01 13.62
N TYR A 107 6.45 -6.93 14.28
CA TYR A 107 7.03 -6.99 15.62
C TYR A 107 6.02 -7.45 16.69
N TYR A 108 4.73 -7.26 16.43
CA TYR A 108 3.64 -7.62 17.34
C TYR A 108 3.13 -9.06 17.14
N LEU A 109 3.40 -9.67 15.98
CA LEU A 109 3.03 -11.04 15.61
C LEU A 109 4.09 -12.05 16.07
#